data_AF-A0A023G485-F1
#
_entry.id   AF-A0A023G485-F1
#
_cell.length_a   1.000
_cell.length_b   1.000
_cell.length_c   1.000
_cell.angle_alpha   90.00
_cell.angle_beta   90.00
_cell.angle_gamma   90.00
#
_symmetry.space_group_name_H-M   'P 1'
#
loop_
_entity.id
_entity.type
_entity.pdbx_description
1 polymer ?
#
loop_
_entity_poly.entity_id
_entity_poly.type
_entity_poly.pdbx_seq_one_letter_code
_entity_poly.pdbx_strand_id
1 'polypeptide(L)'
;HCVLLPVETRHQAQGRVHIPALNHAFDAYCILQPLNGRKIFKVGETFVTQVLAQPGDTPVQYLVTHNGRIIHHGILRKQYLFADLPPLNILVTTDMAPIFRVLAFTFHLGRVYADSIAVEVEPVCTEASNIAIKPVFNSELPGSSGSIKVVGVSGTHVGILGVDKGVYTLSSKGLLTRDKLFESLRSHDMGCGPGGGETPEEVLSEFGVVIITQEAADLVTGK
;
A
#
# COMPACT_ATOMS: atom_id res chain seq x y z
N HIS A 1 13.48 -12.32 -9.07
CA HIS A 1 14.31 -12.68 -7.90
C HIS A 1 14.68 -11.40 -7.15
N CYS A 2 13.92 -11.04 -6.11
CA CYS A 2 14.29 -9.91 -5.25
C CYS A 2 15.42 -10.32 -4.31
N VAL A 3 16.59 -9.71 -4.47
CA VAL A 3 17.72 -9.87 -3.56
C VAL A 3 17.63 -8.77 -2.51
N LEU A 4 17.27 -9.14 -1.29
CA LEU A 4 17.49 -8.30 -0.12
C LEU A 4 18.99 -8.32 0.20
N LEU A 5 19.68 -7.21 -0.03
CA LEU A 5 21.07 -7.06 0.39
C LEU A 5 21.13 -6.82 1.90
N PRO A 6 21.98 -7.55 2.65
CA PRO A 6 22.19 -7.29 4.06
C PRO A 6 23.04 -6.02 4.22
N VAL A 7 22.56 -5.08 5.05
CA VAL A 7 23.31 -3.89 5.41
C VAL A 7 24.06 -4.17 6.71
N GLU A 8 25.38 -4.32 6.63
CA GLU A 8 26.25 -4.26 7.80
C GLU A 8 27.42 -3.29 7.60
N THR A 9 27.59 -2.47 8.63
CA THR A 9 28.70 -1.56 8.97
C THR A 9 28.78 -0.17 8.33
N ARG A 10 28.92 0.82 9.24
CA ARG A 10 28.98 2.27 9.07
C ARG A 10 30.08 2.72 8.09
N HIS A 11 29.77 2.75 6.81
CA HIS A 11 30.42 3.59 5.80
C HIS A 11 29.33 4.53 5.23
N GLN A 12 29.67 5.75 4.83
CA GLN A 12 28.73 6.57 4.05
C GLN A 12 28.35 5.77 2.80
N ALA A 13 27.11 5.28 2.77
CA ALA A 13 26.59 4.53 1.64
C ALA A 13 26.28 5.53 0.52
N GLN A 14 27.12 5.55 -0.52
CA GLN A 14 26.84 6.31 -1.73
C GLN A 14 26.14 5.39 -2.73
N GLY A 15 24.82 5.54 -2.84
CA GLY A 15 24.02 4.88 -3.87
C GLY A 15 23.95 5.75 -5.12
N ARG A 16 24.11 5.13 -6.30
CA ARG A 16 23.81 5.79 -7.59
C ARG A 16 22.52 5.21 -8.13
N VAL A 17 21.50 6.04 -8.26
CA VAL A 17 20.22 5.64 -8.86
C VAL A 17 20.19 6.17 -10.29
N HIS A 18 19.97 5.29 -11.24
CA HIS A 18 19.69 5.65 -12.62
C HIS A 18 18.18 5.53 -12.83
N ILE A 19 17.52 6.66 -13.14
CA ILE A 19 16.09 6.69 -13.43
C ILE A 19 15.97 6.90 -14.94
N PRO A 20 15.73 5.84 -15.72
CA PRO A 20 15.47 5.98 -17.14
C PRO A 20 14.16 6.73 -17.37
N ALA A 21 14.09 7.49 -18.46
CA ALA A 21 12.84 8.10 -18.89
C ALA A 21 11.92 7.02 -19.48
N LEU A 22 10.62 7.17 -19.24
CA LEU A 22 9.60 6.30 -19.83
C LEU A 22 9.73 6.37 -21.37
N ASN A 23 9.91 5.22 -22.02
CA ASN A 23 10.21 5.17 -23.45
C ASN A 23 8.95 5.44 -24.28
N HIS A 24 8.78 6.67 -24.72
CA HIS A 24 7.63 7.09 -25.53
C HIS A 24 8.00 7.11 -27.02
N ALA A 25 7.63 6.06 -27.75
CA ALA A 25 7.69 6.04 -29.22
C ALA A 25 6.61 6.93 -29.88
N PHE A 26 5.68 7.47 -29.09
CA PHE A 26 4.54 8.30 -29.50
C PHE A 26 4.34 9.41 -28.46
N ASP A 27 3.92 10.61 -28.85
CA ASP A 27 3.68 11.78 -27.97
C ASP A 27 2.48 11.61 -27.00
N ALA A 28 2.44 10.48 -26.28
CA ALA A 28 1.36 10.07 -25.39
C ALA A 28 1.92 9.51 -24.08
N TYR A 29 1.32 9.90 -22.95
CA TYR A 29 1.74 9.53 -21.61
C TYR A 29 0.57 9.60 -20.62
N CYS A 30 0.74 8.96 -19.46
CA CYS A 30 -0.11 9.12 -18.28
C CYS A 30 0.82 9.19 -17.08
N ILE A 31 0.74 10.24 -16.26
CA ILE A 31 1.66 10.51 -15.16
C ILE A 31 0.84 10.89 -13.92
N LEU A 32 1.18 10.29 -12.78
CA LEU A 32 0.71 10.67 -11.45
C LEU A 32 1.70 11.63 -10.82
N GLN A 33 1.25 12.84 -10.50
CA GLN A 33 2.05 13.85 -9.82
C GLN A 33 1.46 14.17 -8.45
N PRO A 34 2.01 13.58 -7.37
CA PRO A 34 1.60 13.92 -6.01
C PRO A 34 1.77 15.41 -5.75
N LEU A 35 0.71 16.06 -5.27
CA LEU A 35 0.72 17.48 -4.96
C LEU A 35 1.10 17.74 -3.50
N ASN A 36 0.83 16.78 -2.62
CA ASN A 36 1.28 16.83 -1.24
C ASN A 36 2.73 16.30 -1.19
N GLY A 37 3.72 17.15 -0.88
CA GLY A 37 5.12 16.74 -0.71
C GLY A 37 5.41 15.86 0.52
N ARG A 38 4.39 15.21 1.09
CA ARG A 38 4.51 14.32 2.25
C ARG A 38 4.85 12.91 1.81
N LYS A 39 5.71 12.25 2.58
CA LYS A 39 6.11 10.85 2.34
C LYS A 39 5.22 9.84 3.05
N ILE A 40 4.65 10.20 4.20
CA ILE A 40 3.83 9.32 5.04
C ILE A 40 2.55 10.08 5.44
N PHE A 41 1.40 9.43 5.33
CA PHE A 41 0.08 9.99 5.64
C PHE A 41 -0.52 9.40 6.92
N LYS A 42 -1.39 10.17 7.58
CA LYS A 42 -2.20 9.68 8.70
C LYS A 42 -3.62 9.37 8.24
N VAL A 43 -4.29 8.46 8.95
CA VAL A 43 -5.72 8.22 8.78
C VAL A 43 -6.49 9.52 9.01
N GLY A 44 -7.42 9.83 8.10
CA GLY A 44 -8.19 11.07 8.08
C GLY A 44 -7.57 12.20 7.25
N GLU A 45 -6.33 12.05 6.78
CA GLU A 45 -5.71 13.00 5.85
C GLU A 45 -6.11 12.70 4.39
N THR A 46 -5.94 13.67 3.50
CA THR A 46 -6.21 13.50 2.08
C THR A 46 -4.90 13.45 1.28
N PHE A 47 -4.70 12.36 0.55
CA PHE A 47 -3.69 12.29 -0.50
C PHE A 47 -4.23 12.93 -1.77
N VAL A 48 -3.53 13.93 -2.29
CA VAL A 48 -3.90 14.63 -3.53
C VAL A 48 -2.84 14.40 -4.59
N THR A 49 -3.27 13.90 -5.74
CA THR A 49 -2.40 13.70 -6.91
C THR A 49 -3.06 14.29 -8.15
N GLN A 50 -2.27 14.97 -8.99
CA GLN A 50 -2.70 15.42 -10.30
C GLN A 50 -2.38 14.33 -11.32
N VAL A 51 -3.29 14.09 -12.26
CA VAL A 51 -3.04 13.16 -13.36
C VAL A 51 -2.84 13.94 -14.64
N LEU A 52 -1.68 13.77 -15.26
CA LEU A 52 -1.33 14.37 -16.54
C LEU A 52 -1.40 13.29 -17.60
N ALA A 53 -2.27 13.46 -18.60
CA ALA A 53 -2.44 12.50 -19.67
C ALA A 53 -2.46 13.17 -21.03
N GLN A 54 -1.74 12.59 -21.97
CA GLN A 54 -1.69 13.00 -23.36
C GLN A 54 -1.87 11.78 -24.27
N PRO A 55 -2.67 11.87 -25.34
CA PRO A 55 -3.60 12.97 -25.63
C PRO A 55 -4.77 12.97 -24.65
N GLY A 56 -5.25 14.19 -24.36
CA GLY A 56 -6.25 14.42 -23.32
C GLY A 56 -7.69 14.16 -23.73
N ASP A 57 -7.94 13.51 -24.86
CA ASP A 57 -9.26 13.14 -25.39
C ASP A 57 -9.76 11.79 -24.85
N THR A 58 -8.88 11.00 -24.25
CA THR A 58 -9.18 9.69 -23.69
C THR A 58 -9.48 9.79 -22.18
N PRO A 59 -10.50 9.08 -21.68
CA PRO A 59 -10.80 9.06 -20.25
C PRO A 59 -9.73 8.29 -19.48
N VAL A 60 -9.23 8.87 -18.39
CA VAL A 60 -8.25 8.20 -17.52
C VAL A 60 -8.98 7.41 -16.45
N GLN A 61 -8.61 6.14 -16.27
CA GLN A 61 -9.10 5.29 -15.20
C GLN A 61 -8.09 5.29 -14.05
N TYR A 62 -8.57 5.19 -12.81
CA TYR A 62 -7.70 4.99 -11.67
C TYR A 62 -8.19 3.86 -10.77
N LEU A 63 -7.23 3.18 -10.13
CA LEU A 63 -7.44 2.17 -9.11
C LEU A 63 -6.68 2.56 -7.85
N VAL A 64 -7.27 2.31 -6.70
CA VAL A 64 -6.60 2.37 -5.40
C VAL A 64 -6.65 0.96 -4.83
N THR A 65 -5.50 0.41 -4.47
CA THR A 65 -5.37 -0.96 -3.97
C THR A 65 -4.68 -1.01 -2.61
N HIS A 66 -5.06 -2.01 -1.83
CA HIS A 66 -4.40 -2.38 -0.58
C HIS A 66 -4.49 -3.89 -0.40
N ASN A 67 -3.38 -4.54 -0.03
CA ASN A 67 -3.28 -6.00 0.15
C ASN A 67 -3.92 -6.79 -1.01
N GLY A 68 -3.60 -6.39 -2.25
CA GLY A 68 -4.10 -7.04 -3.46
C GLY A 68 -5.60 -6.89 -3.74
N ARG A 69 -6.30 -6.02 -3.03
CA ARG A 69 -7.72 -5.71 -3.24
C ARG A 69 -7.89 -4.29 -3.76
N ILE A 70 -8.81 -4.11 -4.69
CA ILE A 70 -9.25 -2.78 -5.13
C ILE A 70 -10.19 -2.21 -4.08
N ILE A 71 -9.78 -1.14 -3.42
CA ILE A 71 -10.57 -0.43 -2.40
C ILE A 71 -11.34 0.74 -3.00
N HIS A 72 -10.76 1.42 -4.00
CA HIS A 72 -11.45 2.45 -4.78
C HIS A 72 -11.08 2.36 -6.26
N HIS A 73 -11.99 2.82 -7.12
CA HIS A 73 -11.74 2.96 -8.54
C HIS A 73 -12.62 4.08 -9.09
N GLY A 74 -12.25 4.60 -10.27
CA GLY A 74 -13.06 5.60 -10.94
C GLY A 74 -12.49 6.04 -12.28
N ILE A 75 -13.14 7.03 -12.87
CA ILE A 75 -12.76 7.60 -14.16
C ILE A 75 -12.63 9.11 -14.00
N LEU A 76 -11.48 9.65 -14.36
CA LEU A 76 -11.23 11.08 -14.48
C LEU A 76 -11.57 11.54 -15.89
N ARG A 77 -12.37 12.61 -15.98
CA ARG A 77 -12.74 13.26 -17.24
C ARG A 77 -12.46 14.74 -17.15
N LYS A 78 -12.06 15.32 -18.29
CA LYS A 78 -11.97 16.78 -18.44
C LYS A 78 -13.38 17.37 -18.37
N GLN A 79 -13.51 18.50 -17.67
CA GLN A 79 -14.79 19.20 -17.58
C GLN A 79 -15.13 19.95 -18.88
N TYR A 80 -14.11 20.47 -19.57
CA TYR A 80 -14.25 21.25 -20.80
C TYR A 80 -13.11 20.90 -21.78
N LEU A 81 -13.30 21.23 -23.07
CA LEU A 81 -12.25 21.15 -24.08
C LEU A 81 -11.06 22.00 -23.61
N PHE A 82 -9.84 21.44 -23.64
CA PHE A 82 -8.58 22.07 -23.18
C PHE A 82 -8.38 22.22 -21.66
N ALA A 83 -9.31 21.77 -20.81
CA ALA A 83 -9.06 21.72 -19.37
C ALA A 83 -8.06 20.61 -19.00
N ASP A 84 -7.38 20.77 -17.87
CA ASP A 84 -6.66 19.68 -17.22
C ASP A 84 -7.64 18.69 -16.56
N LEU A 85 -7.17 17.49 -16.28
CA LEU A 85 -7.93 16.55 -15.44
C LEU A 85 -8.03 17.11 -14.02
N PRO A 86 -9.18 16.95 -13.36
CA PRO A 86 -9.31 17.35 -11.96
C PRO A 86 -8.33 16.54 -11.09
N PRO A 87 -7.81 17.13 -10.00
CA PRO A 87 -6.97 16.40 -9.07
C PRO A 87 -7.76 15.25 -8.42
N LEU A 88 -7.08 14.12 -8.25
CA LEU A 88 -7.60 12.98 -7.53
C LEU A 88 -7.35 13.19 -6.03
N ASN A 89 -8.46 13.25 -5.27
CA ASN A 89 -8.45 13.41 -3.82
C ASN A 89 -8.85 12.07 -3.17
N ILE A 90 -7.94 11.46 -2.43
CA ILE A 90 -8.17 10.19 -1.74
C ILE A 90 -8.11 10.44 -0.23
N LEU A 91 -9.24 10.26 0.46
CA LEU A 91 -9.28 10.28 1.91
C LEU A 91 -8.63 9.00 2.44
N VAL A 92 -7.59 9.14 3.25
CA VAL A 92 -6.85 8.02 3.83
C VAL A 92 -7.66 7.40 4.97
N THR A 93 -7.99 6.13 4.83
CA THR A 93 -8.79 5.34 5.78
C THR A 93 -7.93 4.28 6.49
N THR A 94 -8.47 3.64 7.53
CA THR A 94 -7.74 2.63 8.31
C THR A 94 -7.38 1.38 7.52
N ASP A 95 -8.17 1.02 6.51
CA ASP A 95 -7.95 -0.09 5.58
C ASP A 95 -6.95 0.24 4.45
N MET A 96 -6.30 1.40 4.50
CA MET A 96 -5.18 1.77 3.63
C MET A 96 -3.81 1.61 4.32
N ALA A 97 -3.79 1.34 5.61
CA ALA A 97 -2.55 1.15 6.36
C ALA A 97 -2.02 -0.28 6.22
N PRO A 98 -0.69 -0.49 6.10
CA PRO A 98 0.38 0.51 6.23
C PRO A 98 0.84 1.12 4.89
N ILE A 99 0.33 0.61 3.76
CA ILE A 99 0.66 1.08 2.42
C ILE A 99 -0.56 0.82 1.52
N PHE A 100 -0.89 1.78 0.67
CA PHE A 100 -1.84 1.60 -0.43
C PHE A 100 -1.19 2.08 -1.73
N ARG A 101 -1.65 1.56 -2.86
CA ARG A 101 -1.13 1.93 -4.17
C ARG A 101 -2.20 2.61 -4.99
N VAL A 102 -1.81 3.57 -5.80
CA VAL A 102 -2.66 4.25 -6.79
C VAL A 102 -2.09 3.96 -8.17
N LEU A 103 -2.95 3.49 -9.07
CA LEU A 103 -2.66 3.33 -10.49
C LEU A 103 -3.55 4.29 -11.26
N ALA A 104 -3.00 4.99 -12.25
CA ALA A 104 -3.77 5.66 -13.29
C ALA A 104 -3.37 5.11 -14.65
N PHE A 105 -4.35 4.88 -15.52
CA PHE A 105 -4.10 4.40 -16.87
C PHE A 105 -5.12 4.90 -17.87
N THR A 106 -4.72 5.00 -19.13
CA THR A 106 -5.59 5.35 -20.26
C THR A 106 -5.26 4.49 -21.48
N PHE A 107 -6.22 4.40 -22.41
CA PHE A 107 -6.05 3.73 -23.69
C PHE A 107 -6.01 4.74 -24.81
N HIS A 108 -4.97 4.69 -25.62
CA HIS A 108 -4.86 5.51 -26.82
C HIS A 108 -4.25 4.71 -27.97
N LEU A 109 -4.95 4.67 -29.11
CA LEU A 109 -4.58 3.93 -30.32
C LEU A 109 -4.20 2.47 -30.05
N GLY A 110 -5.04 1.74 -29.30
CA GLY A 110 -4.82 0.32 -28.98
C GLY A 110 -3.71 0.04 -27.98
N ARG A 111 -3.13 1.06 -27.34
CA ARG A 111 -2.07 0.93 -26.35
C ARG A 111 -2.49 1.47 -25.00
N VAL A 112 -1.95 0.89 -23.94
CA VAL A 112 -2.12 1.36 -22.56
C VAL A 112 -0.97 2.30 -22.19
N TYR A 113 -1.30 3.39 -21.51
CA TYR A 113 -0.34 4.27 -20.85
C TYR A 113 -0.71 4.31 -19.39
N ALA A 114 0.26 4.08 -18.51
CA ALA A 114 0.01 3.92 -17.08
C ALA A 114 1.13 4.54 -16.25
N ASP A 115 0.77 4.98 -15.06
CA ASP A 115 1.71 5.32 -14.01
C ASP A 115 1.12 4.93 -12.65
N SER A 116 1.99 4.63 -11.70
CA SER A 116 1.59 4.16 -10.38
C SER A 116 2.41 4.80 -9.28
N ILE A 117 1.83 4.89 -8.09
CA ILE A 117 2.53 5.35 -6.89
C ILE A 117 2.11 4.53 -5.68
N ALA A 118 3.07 4.16 -4.85
CA ALA A 118 2.86 3.60 -3.53
C ALA A 118 2.86 4.72 -2.47
N VAL A 119 1.85 4.73 -1.61
CA VAL A 119 1.65 5.76 -0.59
C VAL A 119 1.73 5.12 0.80
N GLU A 120 2.68 5.58 1.60
CA GLU A 120 2.85 5.09 2.97
C GLU A 120 1.82 5.74 3.92
N VAL A 121 1.28 4.92 4.81
CA VAL A 121 0.35 5.33 5.85
C VAL A 121 0.88 4.90 7.20
N GLU A 122 0.75 5.76 8.20
CA GLU A 122 1.13 5.42 9.57
C GLU A 122 0.39 4.16 10.03
N PRO A 123 1.12 3.18 10.62
CA PRO A 123 0.49 1.97 11.13
C PRO A 123 -0.52 2.30 12.22
N VAL A 124 -1.79 2.05 11.96
CA VAL A 124 -2.91 2.29 12.88
C VAL A 124 -3.77 1.03 12.96
N CYS A 125 -4.09 0.60 14.17
CA CYS A 125 -5.05 -0.49 14.37
C CYS A 125 -6.47 0.09 14.45
N THR A 126 -7.47 -0.69 14.06
CA THR A 126 -8.87 -0.25 14.11
C THR A 126 -9.37 -0.12 15.55
N GLU A 127 -10.42 0.67 15.78
CA GLU A 127 -11.06 0.79 17.10
C GLU A 127 -11.49 -0.57 17.68
N ALA A 128 -11.92 -1.51 16.84
CA ALA A 128 -12.30 -2.86 17.25
C ALA A 128 -11.15 -3.66 17.88
N SER A 129 -9.90 -3.31 17.57
CA SER A 129 -8.69 -3.94 18.11
C SER A 129 -8.25 -3.38 19.46
N ASN A 130 -8.91 -2.32 19.94
CA ASN A 130 -8.63 -1.76 21.26
C ASN A 130 -9.24 -2.65 22.35
N ILE A 131 -8.44 -3.62 22.82
CA ILE A 131 -8.84 -4.63 23.80
C ILE A 131 -8.07 -4.41 25.11
N ALA A 132 -8.79 -4.28 26.22
CA ALA A 132 -8.23 -4.28 27.55
C ALA A 132 -8.39 -5.66 28.21
N ILE A 133 -7.27 -6.26 28.63
CA ILE A 133 -7.24 -7.53 29.36
C ILE A 133 -6.88 -7.23 30.82
N LYS A 134 -7.78 -7.59 31.75
CA LYS A 134 -7.61 -7.39 33.19
C LYS A 134 -7.65 -8.74 33.91
N PRO A 135 -6.51 -9.31 34.29
CA PRO A 135 -6.48 -10.50 35.14
C PRO A 135 -6.93 -10.13 36.56
N VAL A 136 -7.75 -10.99 37.16
CA VAL A 136 -8.22 -10.89 38.55
C VAL A 136 -7.98 -12.26 39.19
N PHE A 137 -6.92 -12.37 39.98
CA PHE A 137 -6.57 -13.59 40.70
C PHE A 137 -6.86 -13.43 42.20
N ASN A 138 -7.31 -14.51 42.84
CA ASN A 138 -7.62 -14.49 44.27
C ASN A 138 -6.36 -14.49 45.15
N SER A 139 -5.24 -14.99 44.62
CA SER A 139 -3.91 -14.92 45.23
C SER A 139 -2.82 -15.08 44.17
N GLU A 140 -1.59 -14.65 44.47
CA GLU A 140 -0.42 -14.84 43.60
C GLU A 140 0.24 -16.23 43.76
N LEU A 141 -0.39 -17.13 44.53
CA LEU A 141 0.15 -18.46 44.77
C LEU A 141 -0.06 -19.38 43.54
N PRO A 142 0.87 -20.30 43.27
CA PRO A 142 0.70 -21.30 42.22
C PRO A 142 -0.61 -22.08 42.39
N GLY A 143 -1.34 -22.28 41.28
CA GLY A 143 -2.61 -23.01 41.27
C GLY A 143 -3.82 -22.21 41.80
N SER A 144 -3.65 -20.91 42.10
CA SER A 144 -4.78 -20.06 42.49
C SER A 144 -5.80 -19.92 41.38
N SER A 145 -7.07 -19.87 41.76
CA SER A 145 -8.15 -19.57 40.83
C SER A 145 -8.28 -18.06 40.59
N GLY A 146 -8.73 -17.70 39.40
CA GLY A 146 -8.98 -16.32 39.01
C GLY A 146 -9.85 -16.23 37.77
N SER A 147 -10.01 -15.01 37.28
CA SER A 147 -10.75 -14.70 36.06
C SER A 147 -9.95 -13.72 35.20
N ILE A 148 -10.14 -13.79 33.89
CA ILE A 148 -9.59 -12.82 32.94
C ILE A 148 -10.75 -12.03 32.38
N LYS A 149 -10.83 -10.74 32.70
CA LYS A 149 -11.83 -9.85 32.15
C LYS A 149 -11.31 -9.23 30.86
N VAL A 150 -12.02 -9.47 29.76
CA VAL A 150 -11.74 -8.89 28.44
C VAL A 150 -12.77 -7.80 28.17
N VAL A 151 -12.31 -6.59 27.82
CA VAL A 151 -13.16 -5.46 27.48
C VAL A 151 -12.77 -4.96 26.09
N GLY A 152 -13.76 -4.81 25.21
CA GLY A 152 -13.57 -4.39 23.83
C GLY A 152 -14.90 -4.21 23.11
N VAL A 153 -14.84 -3.96 21.80
CA VAL A 153 -16.04 -3.84 20.95
C VAL A 153 -16.78 -5.18 20.88
N SER A 154 -18.11 -5.14 20.97
CA SER A 154 -18.95 -6.34 20.87
C SER A 154 -18.77 -7.04 19.52
N GLY A 155 -18.66 -8.36 19.51
CA GLY A 155 -18.42 -9.16 18.31
C GLY A 155 -16.94 -9.31 17.91
N THR A 156 -16.00 -8.64 18.58
CA THR A 156 -14.57 -8.87 18.35
C THR A 156 -14.15 -10.24 18.86
N HIS A 157 -13.43 -10.99 18.01
CA HIS A 157 -12.80 -12.26 18.40
C HIS A 157 -11.45 -11.97 19.04
N VAL A 158 -11.21 -12.51 20.24
CA VAL A 158 -9.99 -12.27 21.01
C VAL A 158 -9.27 -13.59 21.27
N GLY A 159 -8.04 -13.70 20.79
CA GLY A 159 -7.11 -14.77 21.14
C GLY A 159 -6.23 -14.36 22.31
N ILE A 160 -6.12 -15.20 23.34
CA ILE A 160 -5.28 -14.96 24.52
C ILE A 160 -4.22 -16.06 24.59
N LEU A 161 -2.96 -15.66 24.74
CA LEU A 161 -1.83 -16.56 24.92
C LEU A 161 -1.09 -16.19 26.20
N GLY A 162 -0.97 -17.14 27.13
CA GLY A 162 -0.11 -17.01 28.30
C GLY A 162 1.30 -17.52 27.98
N VAL A 163 2.33 -16.73 28.30
CA VAL A 163 3.73 -17.11 28.08
C VAL A 163 4.55 -16.79 29.33
N ASP A 164 5.46 -17.69 29.68
CA ASP A 164 6.39 -17.49 30.79
C ASP A 164 7.33 -16.31 30.49
N LYS A 165 7.52 -15.42 31.48
CA LYS A 165 8.34 -14.22 31.34
C LYS A 165 9.80 -14.54 30.97
N GLY A 166 10.34 -15.65 31.47
CA GLY A 166 11.70 -16.12 31.19
C GLY A 166 11.94 -16.42 29.71
N VAL A 167 10.93 -16.90 28.98
CA VAL A 167 11.02 -17.16 27.54
C VAL A 167 11.33 -15.86 26.78
N TYR A 168 10.68 -14.75 27.16
CA TYR A 168 10.92 -13.45 26.53
C TYR A 168 12.21 -12.77 26.99
N THR A 169 12.69 -13.07 28.20
CA THR A 169 14.01 -12.62 28.65
C THR A 169 15.14 -13.25 27.84
N LEU A 170 14.98 -14.52 27.43
CA LEU A 170 15.97 -15.25 26.65
C LEU A 170 15.96 -14.87 25.16
N SER A 171 14.78 -14.62 24.57
CA SER A 171 14.67 -14.20 23.17
C SER A 171 13.38 -13.44 22.87
N SER A 172 13.52 -12.27 22.25
CA SER A 172 12.40 -11.47 21.72
C SER A 172 12.04 -11.82 20.26
N LYS A 173 12.78 -12.73 19.62
CA LYS A 173 12.57 -13.08 18.20
C LYS A 173 11.18 -13.67 17.93
N GLY A 174 10.60 -14.40 18.89
CA GLY A 174 9.25 -14.97 18.79
C GLY A 174 8.11 -14.04 19.24
N LEU A 175 8.42 -12.87 19.82
CA LEU A 175 7.40 -11.98 20.38
C LEU A 175 6.54 -11.40 19.24
N LEU A 176 5.22 -11.56 19.30
CA LEU A 176 4.29 -10.89 18.42
C LEU A 176 4.16 -9.44 18.87
N THR A 177 4.68 -8.51 18.06
CA THR A 177 4.60 -7.07 18.31
C THR A 177 3.77 -6.41 17.22
N ARG A 178 3.29 -5.19 17.52
CA ARG A 178 2.60 -4.36 16.53
C ARG A 178 3.44 -4.14 15.28
N ASP A 179 4.75 -3.91 15.44
CA ASP A 179 5.64 -3.68 14.31
C ASP A 179 5.77 -4.92 13.41
N LYS A 180 5.89 -6.11 14.00
CA LYS A 180 5.90 -7.37 13.23
C LYS A 180 4.58 -7.65 12.51
N LEU A 181 3.45 -7.27 13.12
CA LEU A 181 2.15 -7.35 12.44
C LEU A 181 2.16 -6.50 11.18
N PHE A 182 2.59 -5.25 11.26
CA PHE A 182 2.61 -4.35 10.10
C PHE A 182 3.72 -4.69 9.09
N GLU A 183 4.85 -5.23 9.53
CA GLU A 183 5.85 -5.82 8.64
C GLU A 183 5.28 -7.00 7.86
N SER A 184 4.54 -7.88 8.53
CA SER A 184 3.81 -8.97 7.87
C SER A 184 2.72 -8.44 6.94
N LEU A 185 1.98 -7.39 7.28
CA LEU A 185 1.00 -6.80 6.36
C LEU A 185 1.68 -6.22 5.11
N ARG A 186 2.82 -5.54 5.25
CA ARG A 186 3.62 -5.07 4.10
C ARG A 186 4.09 -6.21 3.22
N SER A 187 4.45 -7.36 3.78
CA SER A 187 4.88 -8.51 2.99
C SER A 187 3.77 -9.15 2.15
N HIS A 188 2.51 -8.75 2.36
CA HIS A 188 1.36 -9.18 1.55
C HIS A 188 0.95 -8.14 0.50
N ASP A 189 1.61 -6.97 0.44
CA ASP A 189 1.47 -6.09 -0.72
C ASP A 189 1.98 -6.83 -1.96
N MET A 190 1.14 -6.94 -2.98
CA MET A 190 1.49 -7.65 -4.21
C MET A 190 2.32 -6.79 -5.16
N GLY A 191 2.32 -5.47 -4.97
CA GLY A 191 3.14 -4.58 -5.78
C GLY A 191 4.56 -4.45 -5.23
N CYS A 192 5.44 -3.92 -6.07
CA CYS A 192 6.85 -3.70 -5.80
C CYS A 192 7.23 -2.23 -6.04
N GLY A 193 8.33 -1.80 -5.41
CA GLY A 193 8.87 -0.46 -5.56
C GLY A 193 7.95 0.69 -5.07
N PRO A 194 8.38 1.94 -5.28
CA PRO A 194 7.61 3.14 -4.97
C PRO A 194 6.50 3.45 -5.99
N GLY A 195 6.39 2.66 -7.07
CA GLY A 195 5.55 2.92 -8.24
C GLY A 195 6.36 3.31 -9.48
N GLY A 196 5.67 3.50 -10.60
CA GLY A 196 6.26 3.77 -11.92
C GLY A 196 6.78 2.50 -12.61
N GLY A 197 7.55 2.70 -13.67
CA GLY A 197 8.15 1.65 -14.52
C GLY A 197 8.75 2.24 -15.80
N GLU A 198 9.60 1.50 -16.51
CA GLU A 198 10.19 1.91 -17.79
C GLU A 198 9.22 1.76 -18.97
N THR A 199 8.25 0.86 -18.82
CA THR A 199 7.15 0.66 -19.77
C THR A 199 5.81 0.52 -19.04
N PRO A 200 4.68 0.77 -19.72
CA PRO A 200 3.35 0.55 -19.13
C PRO A 200 3.14 -0.87 -18.60
N GLU A 201 3.73 -1.88 -19.25
CA GLU A 201 3.68 -3.28 -18.81
C GLU A 201 4.39 -3.49 -17.48
N GLU A 202 5.56 -2.85 -17.31
CA GLU A 202 6.30 -2.88 -16.05
C GLU A 202 5.52 -2.16 -14.95
N VAL A 203 4.93 -0.99 -15.24
CA VAL A 203 4.06 -0.27 -14.28
C VAL A 203 2.93 -1.17 -13.78
N LEU A 204 2.27 -1.90 -14.67
CA LEU A 204 1.16 -2.80 -14.31
C LEU A 204 1.66 -4.02 -13.53
N SER A 205 2.79 -4.60 -13.92
CA SER A 205 3.45 -5.70 -13.23
C SER A 205 3.86 -5.32 -11.81
N GLU A 206 4.58 -4.21 -11.64
CA GLU A 206 5.03 -3.68 -10.36
C GLU A 206 3.87 -3.17 -9.50
N PHE A 207 2.74 -2.77 -10.10
CA PHE A 207 1.52 -2.48 -9.34
C PHE A 207 0.80 -3.75 -8.87
N GLY A 208 1.06 -4.90 -9.49
CA GLY A 208 0.45 -6.19 -9.15
C GLY A 208 -0.93 -6.42 -9.79
N VAL A 209 -1.16 -5.92 -11.01
CA VAL A 209 -2.42 -6.12 -11.74
C VAL A 209 -2.22 -6.62 -13.17
N VAL A 210 -3.27 -7.23 -13.71
CA VAL A 210 -3.36 -7.61 -15.12
C VAL A 210 -4.59 -6.94 -15.71
N ILE A 211 -4.41 -6.29 -16.86
CA ILE A 211 -5.49 -5.65 -17.62
C ILE A 211 -5.69 -6.44 -18.92
N ILE A 212 -6.93 -6.85 -19.18
CA ILE A 212 -7.33 -7.60 -20.37
C ILE A 212 -8.20 -6.71 -21.23
N THR A 213 -7.85 -6.51 -22.50
CA THR A 213 -8.63 -5.69 -23.44
C THR A 213 -8.79 -6.39 -24.79
N GLN A 214 -9.73 -5.92 -25.61
CA GLN A 214 -9.99 -6.49 -26.94
C GLN A 214 -8.88 -6.18 -27.96
N GLU A 215 -8.17 -5.06 -27.80
CA GLU A 215 -7.05 -4.66 -28.68
C GLU A 215 -5.69 -5.14 -28.15
N ALA A 216 -5.57 -5.40 -26.85
CA ALA A 216 -4.43 -6.07 -26.22
C ALA A 216 -4.77 -7.55 -25.95
N ALA A 217 -4.91 -8.33 -27.03
CA ALA A 217 -4.96 -9.79 -26.93
C ALA A 217 -3.60 -10.40 -26.51
N ASP A 218 -2.55 -9.58 -26.46
CA ASP A 218 -1.28 -9.93 -25.84
C ASP A 218 -1.37 -9.67 -24.34
N LEU A 219 -1.42 -10.76 -23.58
CA LEU A 219 -1.37 -10.75 -22.13
C LEU A 219 -0.20 -9.87 -21.64
N VAL A 220 -0.52 -8.76 -20.96
CA VAL A 220 0.46 -8.10 -20.09
C VAL A 220 0.58 -8.94 -18.83
N THR A 221 1.29 -10.06 -18.94
CA THR A 221 1.67 -10.91 -17.81
C THR A 221 3.04 -10.46 -17.32
N GLY A 222 3.04 -9.74 -16.19
CA GLY A 222 4.20 -9.65 -15.32
C GLY A 222 4.54 -11.05 -14.77
N LYS A 223 5.82 -11.42 -14.82
CA LYS A 223 6.36 -12.63 -14.19
C LYS A 223 6.81 -12.36 -12.77
#